data_AF-A0A1G3RQZ1-F1
#
_entry.id   AF-A0A1G3RQZ1-F1
#
_cell.length_a   1.000
_cell.length_b   1.000
_cell.length_c   1.000
_cell.angle_alpha   90.00
_cell.angle_beta   90.00
_cell.angle_gamma   90.00
#
_symmetry.space_group_name_H-M   'P 1'
#
loop_
_entity.id
_entity.type
_entity.pdbx_description
1 polymer ?
#
loop_
_entity_poly.entity_id
_entity_poly.type
_entity_poly.pdbx_seq_one_letter_code
_entity_poly.pdbx_strand_id
1 'polypeptide(L)'
;MASVLLFLGGRFITREFARVLKLPYPLLGTLILALGVVGAYSLQNSFYDVLMMLIFSVVGFLFNHFKYSSSAFILGLILGGMAENSLRKQLVIGNGSWAGFVTRPLSLAILVLALLGFLYPLFMKKNRKA
;
A
#
# COMPACT_ATOMS: atom_id res chain seq x y z
N MET A 1 10.61 14.53 32.65
CA MET A 1 9.56 15.47 32.19
C MET A 1 8.82 14.94 30.95
N ALA A 2 9.50 14.53 29.87
CA ALA A 2 8.85 14.02 28.65
C ALA A 2 7.89 12.83 28.85
N SER A 3 8.26 11.83 29.66
CA SER A 3 7.41 10.66 29.92
C SER A 3 6.13 10.99 30.69
N VAL A 4 6.17 12.01 31.57
CA VAL A 4 5.00 12.47 32.34
C VAL A 4 4.03 13.24 31.44
N LEU A 5 4.55 14.07 30.53
CA LEU A 5 3.78 14.74 29.48
C LEU A 5 3.10 13.75 28.54
N LEU A 6 3.81 12.70 28.11
CA LEU A 6 3.24 11.63 27.28
C LEU A 6 2.15 10.84 28.02
N PHE A 7 2.31 10.59 29.32
CA PHE A 7 1.33 9.85 30.11
C PHE A 7 0.03 10.65 30.34
N LEU A 8 0.16 11.94 30.68
CA LEU A 8 -0.99 12.84 30.88
C LEU A 8 -1.69 13.20 29.57
N GLY A 9 -0.93 13.61 28.56
CA GLY A 9 -1.45 13.95 27.24
C GLY A 9 -2.06 12.73 26.54
N GLY A 10 -1.37 11.59 26.60
CA GLY A 10 -1.83 10.34 25.99
C GLY A 10 -3.18 9.88 26.55
N ARG A 11 -3.39 9.98 27.87
CA ARG A 11 -4.66 9.58 28.49
C ARG A 11 -5.84 10.48 28.09
N PHE A 12 -5.61 11.78 27.93
CA PHE A 12 -6.64 12.71 27.48
C PHE A 12 -6.98 12.51 26.01
N ILE A 13 -5.95 12.49 25.16
CA ILE A 13 -6.10 12.36 23.70
C ILE A 13 -6.77 11.03 23.34
N THR A 14 -6.29 9.92 23.91
CA THR A 14 -6.86 8.59 23.61
C THR A 14 -8.34 8.52 23.96
N ARG A 15 -8.79 9.18 25.02
CA ARG A 15 -10.19 9.16 25.46
C ARG A 15 -11.11 9.91 24.49
N GLU A 16 -10.68 11.06 23.97
CA GLU A 16 -11.45 11.83 23.02
C GLU A 16 -11.45 11.18 21.63
N PHE A 17 -10.30 10.67 21.15
CA PHE A 17 -10.24 9.91 19.90
C PHE A 17 -11.08 8.63 19.97
N ALA A 18 -11.03 7.88 21.08
CA ALA A 18 -11.88 6.69 21.25
C ALA A 18 -13.38 7.01 21.21
N ARG A 19 -13.78 8.23 21.60
CA ARG A 19 -15.19 8.68 21.53
C ARG A 19 -15.62 8.93 20.07
N VAL A 20 -14.72 9.44 19.23
CA VAL A 20 -14.94 9.58 17.78
C VAL A 20 -15.04 8.22 17.09
N LEU A 21 -14.18 7.26 17.45
CA LEU A 21 -14.23 5.89 16.91
C LEU A 21 -15.47 5.09 17.33
N LYS A 22 -16.20 5.53 18.38
CA LYS A 22 -17.44 4.90 18.84
C LYS A 22 -18.68 5.32 18.04
N LEU A 23 -18.54 6.24 17.09
CA LEU A 23 -19.63 6.60 16.18
C LEU A 23 -20.07 5.37 15.35
N PRO A 24 -21.36 5.26 14.99
CA PRO A 24 -21.83 4.15 14.20
C PRO A 24 -21.08 4.09 12.86
N TYR A 25 -20.65 2.89 12.47
CA TYR A 25 -19.82 2.63 11.28
C TYR A 25 -20.20 3.41 10.01
N PRO A 26 -21.50 3.57 9.65
CA PRO A 26 -21.89 4.33 8.46
C PRO A 26 -21.55 5.83 8.53
N LEU A 27 -21.65 6.44 9.72
CA LEU A 27 -21.31 7.85 9.91
C LEU A 27 -19.80 8.06 9.84
N LEU A 28 -19.03 7.14 10.44
CA LEU A 28 -17.57 7.23 10.42
C LEU A 28 -17.02 7.09 8.99
N GLY A 29 -17.57 6.16 8.20
CA GLY A 29 -17.20 6.00 6.78
C GLY A 29 -17.49 7.25 5.94
N THR A 30 -18.69 7.81 6.08
CA THR A 30 -19.08 9.05 5.37
C THR A 30 -18.18 10.23 5.73
N LEU A 31 -17.86 10.39 7.02
CA LEU A 31 -16.97 11.46 7.49
C LEU A 31 -15.55 11.31 6.93
N ILE A 32 -14.99 10.10 6.95
CA ILE A 32 -13.65 9.82 6.40
C ILE A 32 -13.61 10.10 4.90
N LEU A 33 -14.64 9.69 4.15
CA LEU A 33 -14.73 9.96 2.71
C LEU A 33 -14.84 11.46 2.41
N ALA A 34 -15.69 12.19 3.14
CA ALA A 34 -15.85 13.62 2.97
C ALA A 34 -14.54 14.38 3.26
N LEU A 35 -13.87 14.07 4.37
CA LEU A 35 -12.58 14.66 4.71
C LEU A 35 -11.49 14.29 3.69
N GLY A 36 -11.51 13.07 3.18
CA GLY A 36 -10.57 12.62 2.16
C GLY A 36 -10.73 13.41 0.85
N VAL A 37 -11.98 13.64 0.40
CA VAL A 37 -12.26 14.40 -0.83
C VAL A 37 -11.79 15.85 -0.70
N VAL A 38 -12.08 16.48 0.44
CA VAL A 38 -11.59 17.84 0.75
C VAL A 38 -10.06 17.86 0.81
N GLY A 39 -9.44 16.86 1.43
CA GLY A 39 -7.98 16.74 1.51
C GLY A 39 -7.31 16.58 0.14
N ALA A 40 -7.84 15.70 -0.71
CA ALA A 40 -7.32 15.48 -2.06
C ALA A 40 -7.48 16.73 -2.93
N TYR A 41 -8.61 17.43 -2.82
CA TYR A 41 -8.83 18.68 -3.56
C TYR A 41 -7.91 19.81 -3.09
N SER A 42 -7.61 19.89 -1.79
CA SER A 42 -6.80 20.97 -1.21
C SER A 42 -5.33 20.95 -1.63
N LEU A 43 -4.78 19.81 -2.08
CA LEU A 43 -3.35 19.69 -2.38
C LEU A 43 -2.96 20.36 -3.70
N GLN A 44 -3.69 20.07 -4.78
CA GLN A 44 -3.36 20.55 -6.12
C GLN A 44 -4.51 21.34 -6.79
N ASN A 45 -5.64 21.56 -6.10
CA ASN A 45 -6.86 22.15 -6.69
C ASN A 45 -7.25 21.50 -8.02
N SER A 46 -6.93 20.22 -8.19
CA SER A 46 -7.15 19.47 -9.43
C SER A 46 -8.25 18.45 -9.22
N PHE A 47 -9.24 18.47 -10.11
CA PHE A 47 -10.30 17.44 -10.15
C PHE A 47 -9.75 16.04 -10.44
N TYR A 48 -8.56 15.94 -11.07
CA TYR A 48 -7.95 14.66 -11.40
C TYR A 48 -7.50 13.89 -10.15
N ASP A 49 -6.97 14.58 -9.14
CA ASP A 49 -6.57 13.96 -7.87
C ASP A 49 -7.77 13.44 -7.09
N VAL A 50 -8.89 14.16 -7.15
CA VAL A 50 -10.16 13.72 -6.56
C VAL A 50 -10.69 12.48 -7.26
N LEU A 51 -10.62 12.44 -8.60
CA LEU A 51 -11.03 11.28 -9.38
C LEU A 51 -10.17 10.05 -9.03
N MET A 52 -8.85 10.19 -8.98
CA MET A 52 -7.93 9.11 -8.57
C MET A 52 -8.20 8.65 -7.14
N MET A 53 -8.41 9.58 -6.21
CA MET A 53 -8.75 9.27 -4.83
C MET A 53 -10.05 8.44 -4.74
N LEU A 54 -11.10 8.80 -5.49
CA LEU A 54 -12.34 8.04 -5.53
C LEU A 54 -12.15 6.63 -6.11
N ILE A 55 -11.41 6.51 -7.21
CA ILE A 55 -11.10 5.20 -7.81
C ILE A 55 -10.38 4.30 -6.79
N PHE A 56 -9.32 4.80 -6.15
CA PHE A 56 -8.59 4.03 -5.14
C PHE A 56 -9.43 3.75 -3.87
N SER A 57 -10.35 4.63 -3.49
CA SER A 57 -11.32 4.37 -2.40
C SER A 57 -12.23 3.19 -2.73
N VAL A 58 -12.76 3.11 -3.96
CA VAL A 58 -13.60 1.98 -4.40
C VAL A 58 -12.79 0.69 -4.43
N VAL A 59 -11.55 0.73 -4.93
CA VAL A 59 -10.65 -0.43 -4.92
C VAL A 59 -10.39 -0.92 -3.48
N GLY A 60 -10.14 0.01 -2.55
CA GLY A 60 -9.96 -0.32 -1.13
C GLY A 60 -11.22 -0.92 -0.48
N PHE A 61 -12.40 -0.41 -0.81
CA PHE A 61 -13.67 -0.99 -0.37
C PHE A 61 -13.86 -2.41 -0.88
N LEU A 62 -13.47 -2.66 -2.14
CA LEU A 62 -13.52 -3.99 -2.73
C LEU A 62 -12.60 -4.98 -2.01
N PHE A 63 -11.42 -4.55 -1.54
CA PHE A 63 -10.52 -5.40 -0.75
C PHE A 63 -11.12 -5.81 0.60
N ASN A 64 -11.90 -4.93 1.22
CA ASN A 64 -12.66 -5.28 2.42
C ASN A 64 -13.74 -6.33 2.11
N HIS A 65 -14.40 -6.24 0.96
CA HIS A 65 -15.39 -7.24 0.52
C HIS A 65 -14.77 -8.64 0.32
N PHE A 66 -13.56 -8.71 -0.24
CA PHE A 66 -12.82 -9.97 -0.42
C PHE A 66 -12.14 -10.50 0.86
N LYS A 67 -12.33 -9.86 2.01
CA LYS A 67 -11.66 -10.19 3.29
C LYS A 67 -10.13 -10.27 3.19
N TYR A 68 -9.52 -9.48 2.30
CA TYR A 68 -8.07 -9.38 2.30
C TYR A 68 -7.61 -8.64 3.56
N SER A 69 -6.60 -9.18 4.25
CA SER A 69 -6.05 -8.51 5.44
C SER A 69 -5.44 -7.17 5.04
N SER A 70 -5.84 -6.09 5.71
CA SER A 70 -5.26 -4.75 5.52
C SER A 70 -3.74 -4.75 5.64
N SER A 71 -3.19 -5.67 6.44
CA SER A 71 -1.74 -5.87 6.59
C SER A 71 -1.05 -6.29 5.29
N ALA A 72 -1.69 -7.16 4.48
CA ALA A 72 -1.11 -7.62 3.21
C ALA A 72 -1.04 -6.49 2.17
N PHE A 73 -2.04 -5.60 2.17
CA PHE A 73 -2.04 -4.42 1.31
C PHE A 73 -0.90 -3.47 1.64
N ILE A 74 -0.70 -3.16 2.93
CA ILE A 74 0.41 -2.32 3.39
C ILE A 74 1.75 -2.95 3.01
N LEU A 75 1.91 -4.26 3.22
CA LEU A 75 3.13 -4.97 2.86
C LEU A 75 3.41 -4.89 1.35
N GLY A 76 2.38 -5.08 0.52
CA GLY A 76 2.47 -4.94 -0.93
C GLY A 76 2.86 -3.52 -1.37
N LEU A 77 2.32 -2.49 -0.72
CA LEU A 77 2.68 -1.09 -0.97
C LEU A 77 4.15 -0.81 -0.66
N ILE A 78 4.64 -1.29 0.50
CA ILE A 78 6.04 -1.12 0.90
C ILE A 78 6.96 -1.87 -0.08
N LEU A 79 6.66 -3.14 -0.35
CA LEU A 79 7.44 -3.97 -1.28
C LEU A 79 7.45 -3.39 -2.69
N GLY A 80 6.32 -2.84 -3.15
CA GLY A 80 6.22 -2.16 -4.45
C GLY A 80 7.18 -0.99 -4.57
N GLY A 81 7.22 -0.11 -3.56
CA GLY A 81 8.17 1.01 -3.53
C GLY A 81 9.63 0.56 -3.51
N MET A 82 9.95 -0.52 -2.79
CA MET A 82 11.29 -1.12 -2.81
C MET A 82 11.64 -1.73 -4.17
N ALA A 83 10.69 -2.38 -4.83
CA ALA A 83 10.84 -2.97 -6.14
C ALA A 83 11.07 -1.90 -7.22
N GLU A 84 10.27 -0.83 -7.22
CA GLU A 84 10.44 0.29 -8.16
C GLU A 84 11.79 0.98 -7.97
N ASN A 85 12.19 1.23 -6.71
CA ASN A 85 13.50 1.81 -6.42
C ASN A 85 14.65 0.90 -6.88
N SER A 86 14.52 -0.40 -6.69
CA SER A 86 15.53 -1.37 -7.14
C SER A 86 15.59 -1.44 -8.67
N LEU A 87 14.44 -1.42 -9.35
CA LEU A 87 14.33 -1.38 -10.80
C LEU A 87 14.95 -0.10 -11.36
N ARG A 88 14.60 1.07 -10.79
CA ARG A 88 15.16 2.36 -11.17
C ARG A 88 16.68 2.40 -11.00
N LYS A 89 17.20 1.92 -9.87
CA LYS A 89 18.65 1.81 -9.63
C LYS A 89 19.35 0.96 -10.69
N GLN A 90 18.78 -0.20 -11.03
CA GLN A 90 19.33 -1.08 -12.06
C GLN A 90 19.31 -0.42 -13.45
N LEU A 91 18.23 0.30 -13.81
CA LEU A 91 18.12 1.00 -15.09
C LEU A 91 19.09 2.18 -15.21
N VAL A 92 19.34 2.91 -14.10
CA VAL A 92 20.33 3.99 -14.04
C VAL A 92 21.75 3.43 -14.17
N ILE A 93 22.07 2.34 -13.48
CA ILE A 93 23.38 1.65 -13.60
C ILE A 93 23.58 1.06 -15.01
N GLY A 94 22.50 0.63 -15.66
CA GLY A 94 22.49 0.06 -17.01
C GLY A 94 22.52 1.07 -18.18
N ASN A 95 22.75 2.36 -17.92
CA ASN A 95 22.73 3.45 -18.93
C ASN A 95 21.46 3.42 -19.81
N GLY A 96 20.30 3.16 -19.24
CA GLY A 96 19.02 3.16 -19.97
C GLY A 96 18.81 2.00 -20.95
N SER A 97 19.75 1.05 -21.06
CA SER A 97 19.55 -0.14 -21.89
C SER A 97 18.86 -1.26 -21.08
N TRP A 98 17.72 -1.73 -21.56
CA TRP A 98 17.06 -2.95 -21.07
C TRP A 98 17.98 -4.19 -21.25
N ALA A 99 18.99 -4.07 -22.11
CA ALA A 99 20.05 -5.06 -22.32
C ALA A 99 21.03 -5.19 -21.13
N GLY A 100 21.03 -4.26 -20.17
CA GLY A 100 21.80 -4.37 -18.92
C GLY A 100 21.41 -5.60 -18.07
N PHE A 101 20.17 -6.06 -18.18
CA PHE A 101 19.69 -7.28 -17.52
C PHE A 101 20.23 -8.56 -18.16
N VAL A 102 20.54 -8.53 -19.46
CA VAL A 102 21.03 -9.69 -20.23
C VAL A 102 22.56 -9.77 -20.23
N THR A 103 23.24 -8.61 -20.23
CA THR A 103 24.71 -8.54 -20.21
C THR A 103 25.33 -8.96 -18.89
N ARG A 104 24.59 -8.92 -17.78
CA ARG A 104 25.04 -9.45 -16.47
C ARG A 104 24.39 -10.82 -16.18
N PRO A 105 25.12 -11.94 -16.33
CA PRO A 105 24.57 -13.29 -16.17
C PRO A 105 23.96 -13.55 -14.78
N LEU A 106 24.46 -12.85 -13.75
CA LEU A 106 23.93 -12.95 -12.39
C LEU A 106 22.51 -12.34 -12.25
N SER A 107 22.24 -11.25 -12.97
CA SER A 107 20.94 -10.57 -12.94
C SER A 107 19.87 -11.44 -13.62
N LEU A 108 20.24 -12.05 -14.75
CA LEU A 108 19.38 -13.00 -15.48
C LEU A 108 19.07 -14.23 -14.62
N ALA A 109 20.06 -14.81 -13.93
CA ALA A 109 19.85 -15.95 -13.04
C ALA A 109 18.87 -15.63 -11.89
N ILE A 110 19.02 -14.46 -11.24
CA ILE A 110 18.13 -14.02 -10.15
C ILE A 110 16.71 -13.74 -10.68
N LEU A 111 16.57 -13.16 -11.87
CA LEU A 111 15.28 -12.88 -12.49
C LEU A 111 14.54 -14.17 -12.87
N VAL A 112 15.25 -15.15 -13.42
CA VAL A 112 14.70 -16.50 -13.71
C VAL A 112 14.32 -17.21 -12.42
N LEU A 113 15.15 -17.16 -11.37
CA LEU A 113 14.82 -17.73 -10.06
C LEU A 113 13.61 -17.05 -9.41
N ALA A 114 13.48 -15.73 -9.53
CA ALA A 114 12.33 -14.99 -9.03
C ALA A 114 11.04 -15.36 -9.78
N LEU A 115 11.11 -15.49 -11.11
CA LEU A 115 10.00 -15.98 -11.93
C LEU A 115 9.59 -17.39 -11.52
N LEU A 116 10.56 -18.31 -11.40
CA LEU A 116 10.32 -19.68 -10.95
C LEU A 116 9.70 -19.70 -9.54
N GLY A 117 10.21 -18.91 -8.60
CA GLY A 117 9.68 -18.80 -7.24
C GLY A 117 8.27 -18.19 -7.17
N PHE A 118 7.92 -17.28 -8.08
CA PHE A 118 6.57 -16.72 -8.20
C PHE A 118 5.58 -17.71 -8.85
N LEU A 119 6.05 -18.48 -9.83
CA LEU A 119 5.27 -19.51 -10.53
C LEU A 119 5.09 -20.78 -9.69
N TYR A 120 6.05 -21.11 -8.82
CA TYR A 120 6.02 -22.27 -7.94
C TYR A 120 4.74 -22.36 -7.09
N PRO A 121 4.29 -21.33 -6.35
CA PRO A 121 3.04 -21.37 -5.59
C PRO A 121 1.79 -21.36 -6.48
N LEU A 122 1.84 -20.84 -7.70
CA LEU A 122 0.74 -20.89 -8.66
C LEU A 122 0.48 -22.32 -9.15
N PHE A 123 1.54 -23.08 -9.43
CA PHE A 123 1.43 -24.51 -9.79
C PHE A 123 1.05 -25.39 -8.59
N MET A 124 1.57 -25.10 -7.39
CA MET A 124 1.23 -25.88 -6.18
C MET A 124 -0.18 -25.61 -5.65
N LYS A 125 -0.72 -24.39 -5.79
CA LYS A 125 -2.09 -24.04 -5.32
C LYS A 125 -3.19 -24.73 -6.14
N LYS A 126 -2.89 -25.22 -7.36
CA LYS A 126 -3.81 -26.06 -8.14
C LYS A 126 -4.05 -27.44 -7.50
N ASN A 127 -3.12 -27.94 -6.68
CA ASN A 127 -3.20 -29.28 -6.09
C ASN A 127 -3.68 -29.31 -4.62
N ARG A 128 -4.16 -28.19 -4.06
CA ARG A 128 -4.62 -28.10 -2.65
C ARG A 128 -6.12 -27.76 -2.52
N LYS A 129 -6.90 -28.14 -3.54
CA LYS A 129 -8.38 -28.19 -3.55
C LYS A 129 -8.87 -29.59 -3.99
N ALA A 130 -8.24 -30.64 -3.47
CA ALA A 130 -8.78 -31.99 -3.51
C ALA A 130 -8.77 -32.54 -2.08
#